data_AF-M5ID09-F1
#
_entry.id   AF-M5ID09-F1
#
_cell.length_a   1.000
_cell.length_b   1.000
_cell.length_c   1.000
_cell.angle_alpha   90.00
_cell.angle_beta   90.00
_cell.angle_gamma   90.00
#
_symmetry.space_group_name_H-M   'P 1'
#
loop_
_entity.id
_entity.type
_entity.pdbx_description
1 polymer ?
#
loop_
_entity_poly.entity_id
_entity_poly.type
_entity_poly.pdbx_seq_one_letter_code
_entity_poly.pdbx_strand_id
1 'polypeptide(L)'
;MSLLKPLKKAFTALLDRQILPIFLLYFITSAAFLVFFAQMFYEREKHFILDRDVFIVRDLQHHLQNKLQKNGEIEDDDFDDVEAFAVNLKTGEEIEDDFEPREGMPQRYKDGANSVVQFYLKNRLGEEEYYVAVKVADPEFAILTLKLKIIFFSFMILLAILVIAYFIIRLSLRPLYRRIDFLNGFIRDTTHEINTPLSVILMSIEMFETDPKKYLNNIKTASKTISTLYEDLTLVKLSGKEDGAVTSFSLSELVRERIGYFGLNLEQKNIKLSTQIAEVQLRSSYKKREKSSTIC
;
A
#
# COMPACT_ATOMS: atom_id res chain seq x y z
N MET A 1 -17.92 0.80 25.88
CA MET A 1 -17.57 -0.58 25.47
C MET A 1 -18.21 -0.99 24.13
N SER A 2 -18.22 -0.10 23.11
CA SER A 2 -18.88 -0.32 21.80
C SER A 2 -17.89 -0.29 20.62
N LEU A 3 -16.79 0.46 20.75
CA LEU A 3 -15.79 0.68 19.68
C LEU A 3 -14.86 -0.52 19.41
N LEU A 4 -14.74 -1.47 20.33
CA LEU A 4 -13.84 -2.63 20.20
C LEU A 4 -14.45 -3.81 19.42
N LYS A 5 -15.77 -3.88 19.28
CA LYS A 5 -16.46 -4.95 18.51
C LYS A 5 -16.09 -4.95 17.02
N PRO A 6 -16.13 -3.82 16.29
CA PRO A 6 -15.72 -3.80 14.89
C PRO A 6 -14.23 -4.08 14.74
N LEU A 7 -13.39 -3.64 15.69
CA LEU A 7 -11.96 -3.91 15.71
C LEU A 7 -11.67 -5.41 15.85
N LYS A 8 -12.32 -6.10 16.80
CA LYS A 8 -12.17 -7.55 17.01
C LYS A 8 -12.62 -8.37 15.80
N LYS A 9 -13.75 -8.00 15.17
CA LYS A 9 -14.28 -8.70 13.99
C LYS A 9 -13.40 -8.49 12.74
N ALA A 10 -12.83 -7.29 12.61
CA ALA A 10 -11.82 -7.03 11.57
C ALA A 10 -10.54 -7.81 11.85
N PHE A 11 -10.11 -7.91 13.11
CA PHE A 11 -8.91 -8.64 13.52
C PHE A 11 -9.04 -10.16 13.29
N THR A 12 -10.21 -10.76 13.56
CA THR A 12 -10.45 -12.18 13.25
C THR A 12 -10.54 -12.46 11.76
N ALA A 13 -11.10 -11.55 10.96
CA ALA A 13 -11.04 -11.65 9.50
C ALA A 13 -9.62 -11.45 8.94
N LEU A 14 -8.78 -10.66 9.63
CA LEU A 14 -7.37 -10.49 9.28
C LEU A 14 -6.51 -11.71 9.66
N LEU A 15 -6.92 -12.45 10.69
CA LEU A 15 -6.27 -13.68 11.17
C LEU A 15 -6.58 -14.92 10.32
N ASP A 16 -7.31 -14.75 9.22
CA ASP A 16 -7.59 -15.85 8.30
C ASP A 16 -6.27 -16.34 7.69
N ARG A 17 -6.10 -17.67 7.60
CA ARG A 17 -4.78 -18.34 7.40
C ARG A 17 -4.03 -17.87 6.14
N GLN A 18 -4.74 -17.27 5.17
CA GLN A 18 -4.20 -16.77 3.91
C GLN A 18 -3.95 -15.25 3.88
N ILE A 19 -4.64 -14.45 4.70
CA ILE A 19 -4.52 -12.98 4.70
C ILE A 19 -3.34 -12.53 5.55
N LEU A 20 -3.15 -13.18 6.70
CA LEU A 20 -2.11 -12.85 7.65
C LEU A 20 -0.71 -12.75 7.00
N PRO A 21 -0.21 -13.74 6.23
CA PRO A 21 1.15 -13.66 5.65
C PRO A 21 1.30 -12.52 4.65
N ILE A 22 0.26 -12.22 3.85
CA ILE A 22 0.28 -11.12 2.89
C ILE A 22 0.36 -9.78 3.62
N PHE A 23 -0.49 -9.59 4.63
CA PHE A 23 -0.48 -8.38 5.45
C PHE A 23 0.86 -8.19 6.17
N LEU A 24 1.39 -9.26 6.77
CA LEU A 24 2.65 -9.24 7.51
C LEU A 24 3.83 -8.93 6.59
N LEU A 25 3.83 -9.47 5.37
CA LEU A 25 4.81 -9.13 4.34
C LEU A 25 4.77 -7.63 4.00
N TYR A 26 3.59 -7.08 3.67
CA TYR A 26 3.45 -5.65 3.35
C TYR A 26 3.79 -4.73 4.53
N PHE A 27 3.47 -5.14 5.75
CA PHE A 27 3.78 -4.39 6.96
C PHE A 27 5.29 -4.36 7.22
N ILE A 28 5.96 -5.52 7.15
CA ILE A 28 7.41 -5.61 7.34
C ILE A 28 8.15 -4.81 6.26
N THR A 29 7.78 -4.97 4.99
CA THR A 29 8.47 -4.24 3.90
C THR A 29 8.28 -2.74 4.04
N SER A 30 7.07 -2.27 4.35
CA SER A 30 6.79 -0.85 4.58
C SER A 30 7.56 -0.30 5.79
N ALA A 31 7.62 -1.05 6.90
CA ALA A 31 8.39 -0.66 8.08
C ALA A 31 9.89 -0.58 7.78
N ALA A 32 10.43 -1.55 7.02
CA ALA A 32 11.83 -1.55 6.61
C ALA A 32 12.17 -0.33 5.73
N PHE A 33 11.33 -0.01 4.74
CA PHE A 33 11.50 1.20 3.93
C PHE A 33 11.46 2.46 4.79
N LEU A 34 10.54 2.52 5.74
CA LEU A 34 10.37 3.69 6.59
C LEU A 34 11.61 3.90 7.48
N VAL A 35 12.14 2.84 8.09
CA VAL A 35 13.40 2.90 8.85
C VAL A 35 14.56 3.34 7.95
N PHE A 36 14.66 2.80 6.75
CA PHE A 36 15.71 3.18 5.79
C PHE A 36 15.64 4.68 5.44
N PHE A 37 14.46 5.20 5.10
CA PHE A 37 14.29 6.64 4.81
C PHE A 37 14.53 7.50 6.04
N ALA A 38 14.08 7.08 7.22
CA ALA A 38 14.33 7.79 8.47
C ALA A 38 15.83 7.87 8.78
N GLN A 39 16.58 6.77 8.58
CA GLN A 39 18.02 6.74 8.76
C GLN A 39 18.73 7.64 7.73
N MET A 40 18.35 7.58 6.45
CA MET A 40 18.91 8.45 5.42
C MET A 40 18.66 9.94 5.73
N PHE A 41 17.45 10.28 6.17
CA PHE A 41 17.10 11.64 6.54
C PHE A 41 17.85 12.11 7.77
N TYR A 42 17.98 11.25 8.79
CA TYR A 42 18.74 11.53 10.00
C TYR A 42 20.21 11.80 9.70
N GLU A 43 20.88 10.92 8.93
CA GLU A 43 22.29 11.13 8.59
C GLU A 43 22.49 12.40 7.77
N ARG A 44 21.62 12.68 6.79
CA ARG A 44 21.69 13.90 5.98
C ARG A 44 21.56 15.16 6.83
N GLU A 45 20.57 15.23 7.70
CA GLU A 45 20.30 16.42 8.49
C GLU A 45 21.32 16.59 9.64
N LYS A 46 21.79 15.49 10.22
CA LYS A 46 22.89 15.49 11.20
C LYS A 46 24.17 16.07 10.60
N HIS A 47 24.52 15.66 9.38
CA HIS A 47 25.66 16.23 8.66
C HIS A 47 25.50 17.75 8.47
N PHE A 48 24.32 18.22 8.08
CA PHE A 48 24.07 19.65 7.91
C PHE A 48 24.24 20.48 9.20
N ILE A 49 23.77 19.97 10.35
CA ILE A 49 23.91 20.66 11.63
C ILE A 49 25.38 20.70 12.10
N LEU A 50 26.07 19.56 12.04
CA LEU A 50 27.47 19.47 12.46
C LEU A 50 28.42 20.25 11.53
N ASP A 51 28.19 20.19 10.22
CA ASP A 51 29.04 20.88 9.24
C ASP A 51 28.83 22.39 9.30
N ARG A 52 27.62 22.91 9.58
CA ARG A 52 27.39 24.35 9.69
C ARG A 52 28.18 24.97 10.84
N ASP A 53 28.13 24.36 12.01
CA ASP A 53 28.76 24.91 13.20
C ASP A 53 30.30 24.79 13.12
N VAL A 54 30.81 23.69 12.54
CA VAL A 54 32.24 23.54 12.23
C VAL A 54 32.68 24.51 11.12
N PHE A 55 31.81 24.76 10.13
CA PHE A 55 32.08 25.68 9.04
C PHE A 55 32.22 27.12 9.55
N ILE A 56 31.30 27.61 10.40
CA ILE A 56 31.37 28.98 10.94
C ILE A 56 32.69 29.22 11.69
N VAL A 57 33.05 28.32 12.61
CA VAL A 57 34.30 28.46 13.38
C VAL A 57 35.53 28.38 12.48
N ARG A 58 35.53 27.48 11.49
CA ARG A 58 36.65 27.31 10.57
C ARG A 58 36.78 28.48 9.60
N ASP A 59 35.65 29.04 9.13
CA ASP A 59 35.61 30.19 8.24
C ASP A 59 36.13 31.44 8.97
N LEU A 60 35.66 31.68 10.20
CA LEU A 60 36.18 32.73 11.07
C LEU A 60 37.67 32.57 11.32
N GLN A 61 38.14 31.37 11.70
CA GLN A 61 39.56 31.10 11.90
C GLN A 61 40.38 31.41 10.63
N HIS A 62 39.90 31.01 9.46
CA HIS A 62 40.59 31.31 8.19
C HIS A 62 40.56 32.82 7.86
N HIS A 63 39.45 33.51 8.15
CA HIS A 63 39.32 34.95 7.97
C HIS A 63 40.33 35.70 8.83
N LEU A 64 40.33 35.45 10.14
CA LEU A 64 41.24 36.05 11.11
C LEU A 64 42.72 35.75 10.78
N GLN A 65 43.03 34.49 10.44
CA GLN A 65 44.38 34.08 10.06
C GLN A 65 44.87 34.83 8.80
N ASN A 66 43.98 35.08 7.83
CA ASN A 66 44.30 35.84 6.63
C ASN A 66 44.44 37.35 6.91
N LYS A 67 43.58 37.93 7.76
CA LYS A 67 43.65 39.34 8.18
C LYS A 67 44.96 39.59 8.93
N LEU A 68 45.29 38.72 9.89
CA LEU A 68 46.54 38.76 10.64
C LEU A 68 47.77 38.69 9.72
N GLN A 69 47.77 37.82 8.71
CA GLN A 69 48.90 37.74 7.78
C GLN A 69 49.03 38.97 6.88
N LYS A 70 47.93 39.65 6.53
CA LYS A 70 47.94 40.82 5.64
C LYS A 70 48.17 42.13 6.39
N ASN A 71 47.39 42.39 7.42
CA ASN A 71 47.31 43.66 8.13
C ASN A 71 48.15 43.66 9.42
N GLY A 72 48.46 42.49 9.97
CA GLY A 72 49.32 42.34 11.16
C GLY A 72 48.59 42.39 12.50
N GLU A 73 47.33 42.81 12.51
CA GLU A 73 46.50 42.99 13.71
C GLU A 73 45.09 42.48 13.47
N ILE A 74 44.39 42.16 14.57
CA ILE A 74 42.99 41.75 14.64
C ILE A 74 42.28 42.79 15.49
N GLU A 75 41.07 43.13 15.10
CA GLU A 75 40.28 44.18 15.73
C GLU A 75 39.00 43.56 16.33
N ASP A 76 38.40 44.27 17.28
CA ASP A 76 37.14 43.88 17.93
C ASP A 76 36.01 43.66 16.91
N ASP A 77 35.98 44.48 15.84
CA ASP A 77 35.00 44.41 14.75
C ASP A 77 35.01 43.08 13.97
N ASP A 78 36.05 42.26 14.11
CA ASP A 78 36.13 40.93 13.50
C ASP A 78 35.23 39.89 14.20
N PHE A 79 34.71 40.22 15.38
CA PHE A 79 33.92 39.31 16.21
C PHE A 79 32.42 39.68 16.30
N ASP A 80 31.97 40.78 15.67
CA ASP A 80 30.58 41.28 15.72
C ASP A 80 29.46 40.23 15.54
N ASP A 81 29.73 39.17 14.76
CA ASP A 81 28.76 38.12 14.43
C ASP A 81 28.78 36.90 15.38
N VAL A 82 29.70 36.85 16.35
CA VAL A 82 29.95 35.68 17.20
C VAL A 82 30.28 36.07 18.64
N GLU A 83 29.78 35.31 19.61
CA GLU A 83 30.26 35.46 21.00
C GLU A 83 31.68 34.89 21.12
N ALA A 84 32.67 35.75 21.40
CA ALA A 84 34.08 35.38 21.38
C ALA A 84 34.89 35.90 22.59
N PHE A 85 36.04 35.28 22.80
CA PHE A 85 37.09 35.76 23.68
C PHE A 85 38.39 35.73 22.90
N ALA A 86 39.06 36.87 22.78
CA ALA A 86 40.29 37.01 22.01
C ALA A 86 41.32 37.81 22.79
N VAL A 87 42.53 37.25 22.95
CA VAL A 87 43.64 37.92 23.64
C VAL A 87 44.92 37.83 22.82
N ASN A 88 45.66 38.93 22.77
CA ASN A 88 47.01 38.98 22.22
C ASN A 88 48.00 38.41 23.24
N LEU A 89 48.66 37.31 22.91
CA LEU A 89 49.57 36.58 23.79
C LEU A 89 50.88 37.33 24.07
N LYS A 90 51.23 38.31 23.24
CA LYS A 90 52.47 39.10 23.38
C LYS A 90 52.27 40.34 24.24
N THR A 91 51.17 41.04 24.04
CA THR A 91 50.86 42.29 24.77
C THR A 91 50.01 42.05 26.01
N GLY A 92 49.28 40.93 26.07
CA GLY A 92 48.27 40.66 27.09
C GLY A 92 47.00 41.48 26.90
N GLU A 93 46.83 42.12 25.74
CA GLU A 93 45.66 42.93 25.40
C GLU A 93 44.48 42.04 25.03
N GLU A 94 43.35 42.26 25.68
CA GLU A 94 42.06 41.65 25.36
C GLU A 94 41.42 42.45 24.23
N ILE A 95 41.14 41.76 23.12
CA ILE A 95 40.58 42.33 21.89
C ILE A 95 39.08 42.18 21.90
N GLU A 96 38.60 41.04 22.42
CA GLU A 96 37.19 40.78 22.63
C GLU A 96 37.01 39.94 23.91
N ASP A 97 36.01 40.27 24.73
CA ASP A 97 35.74 39.63 26.03
C ASP A 97 34.23 39.48 26.30
N ASP A 98 33.55 38.73 25.44
CA ASP A 98 32.14 38.39 25.67
C ASP A 98 31.97 37.35 26.79
N PHE A 99 32.99 36.52 27.04
CA PHE A 99 32.97 35.48 28.06
C PHE A 99 34.37 34.99 28.47
N GLU A 100 34.51 34.51 29.70
CA GLU A 100 35.76 33.92 30.18
C GLU A 100 35.88 32.41 29.83
N PRO A 101 36.89 31.98 29.04
CA PRO A 101 37.14 30.58 28.78
C PRO A 101 37.75 29.86 29.99
N ARG A 102 37.46 28.56 30.11
CA ARG A 102 37.92 27.75 31.26
C ARG A 102 39.32 27.23 31.01
N GLU A 103 40.23 27.50 31.95
CA GLU A 103 41.61 27.03 31.87
C GLU A 103 41.73 25.50 31.82
N GLY A 104 42.73 25.01 31.06
CA GLY A 104 43.07 23.58 30.97
C GLY A 104 42.07 22.72 30.20
N MET A 105 41.07 23.31 29.56
CA MET A 105 40.10 22.58 28.74
C MET A 105 40.67 22.17 27.37
N PRO A 106 40.15 21.09 26.77
CA PRO A 106 40.52 20.68 25.41
C PRO A 106 40.01 21.69 24.36
N GLN A 107 40.50 21.56 23.11
CA GLN A 107 40.12 22.44 21.97
C GLN A 107 38.62 22.65 21.77
N ARG A 108 37.78 21.69 22.20
CA ARG A 108 36.34 21.84 22.24
C ARG A 108 35.80 21.28 23.54
N TYR A 109 35.04 22.09 24.28
CA TYR A 109 34.41 21.67 25.53
C TYR A 109 33.00 22.28 25.67
N LYS A 110 32.22 21.75 26.62
CA LYS A 110 30.86 22.24 26.90
C LYS A 110 30.87 23.31 27.97
N ASP A 111 30.12 24.38 27.72
CA ASP A 111 29.84 25.44 28.68
C ASP A 111 28.33 25.73 28.71
N GLY A 112 27.63 25.11 29.67
CA GLY A 112 26.18 25.23 29.81
C GLY A 112 25.43 24.61 28.63
N ALA A 113 24.67 25.45 27.91
CA ALA A 113 23.91 25.07 26.71
C ALA A 113 24.70 25.26 25.41
N ASN A 114 25.95 25.70 25.48
CA ASN A 114 26.82 26.01 24.35
C ASN A 114 28.08 25.14 24.38
N SER A 115 28.73 25.00 23.24
CA SER A 115 30.07 24.46 23.08
C SER A 115 31.05 25.61 22.84
N VAL A 116 32.18 25.61 23.52
CA VAL A 116 33.28 26.54 23.25
C VAL A 116 34.31 25.83 22.38
N VAL A 117 34.75 26.48 21.30
CA VAL A 117 35.85 26.03 20.45
C VAL A 117 37.00 27.03 20.55
N GLN A 118 38.19 26.54 20.89
CA GLN A 118 39.38 27.37 21.09
C GLN A 118 40.47 27.03 20.08
N PHE A 119 41.14 28.05 19.56
CA PHE A 119 42.24 27.93 18.60
C PHE A 119 43.26 29.07 18.76
N TYR A 120 44.45 28.85 18.21
CA TYR A 120 45.54 29.83 18.21
C TYR A 120 45.78 30.33 16.80
N LEU A 121 45.98 31.64 16.67
CA LEU A 121 46.37 32.27 15.40
C LEU A 121 47.87 32.52 15.39
N LYS A 122 48.48 32.30 14.23
CA LYS A 122 49.93 32.39 14.06
C LYS A 122 50.32 33.61 13.25
N ASN A 123 51.39 34.28 13.67
CA ASN A 123 51.96 35.39 12.94
C ASN A 123 52.74 34.93 11.69
N ARG A 124 53.32 35.89 10.96
CA ARG A 124 54.15 35.61 9.76
C ARG A 124 55.39 34.75 10.04
N LEU A 125 55.86 34.71 11.29
CA LEU A 125 57.00 33.91 11.74
C LEU A 125 56.59 32.50 12.21
N GLY A 126 55.28 32.21 12.24
CA GLY A 126 54.73 30.92 12.68
C GLY A 126 54.56 30.79 14.19
N GLU A 127 54.77 31.87 14.95
CA GLU A 127 54.57 31.93 16.39
C GLU A 127 53.10 32.20 16.73
N GLU A 128 52.60 31.58 17.78
CA GLU A 128 51.25 31.85 18.30
C GLU A 128 51.20 33.28 18.86
N GLU A 129 50.30 34.10 18.31
CA GLU A 129 50.20 35.53 18.65
C GLU A 129 48.86 35.88 19.28
N TYR A 130 47.79 35.18 18.90
CA TYR A 130 46.47 35.38 19.47
C TYR A 130 45.86 34.04 19.91
N TYR A 131 45.20 34.05 21.06
CA TYR A 131 44.31 32.98 21.50
C TYR A 131 42.87 33.44 21.30
N VAL A 132 42.06 32.60 20.67
CA VAL A 132 40.66 32.89 20.36
C VAL A 132 39.79 31.72 20.81
N ALA A 133 38.73 32.00 21.56
CA ALA A 133 37.69 31.06 21.94
C ALA A 133 36.32 31.57 21.47
N VAL A 134 35.53 30.70 20.84
CA VAL A 134 34.22 31.07 20.26
C VAL A 134 33.14 30.19 20.84
N LYS A 135 32.01 30.80 21.23
CA LYS A 135 30.85 30.10 21.78
C LYS A 135 29.84 29.76 20.67
N VAL A 136 29.49 28.48 20.57
CA VAL A 136 28.57 27.95 19.55
C VAL A 136 27.43 27.20 20.23
N ALA A 137 26.20 27.30 19.74
CA ALA A 137 25.05 26.58 20.30
C ALA A 137 25.32 25.05 20.35
N ASP A 138 24.94 24.37 21.44
CA ASP A 138 25.20 22.93 21.56
C ASP A 138 24.31 22.13 20.58
N PRO A 139 24.91 21.27 19.75
CA PRO A 139 24.18 20.51 18.75
C PRO A 139 23.27 19.42 19.36
N GLU A 140 23.42 19.04 20.63
CA GLU A 140 22.65 17.95 21.23
C GLU A 140 21.15 18.25 21.32
N PHE A 141 20.76 19.48 21.68
CA PHE A 141 19.35 19.87 21.71
C PHE A 141 18.76 19.86 20.29
N ALA A 142 19.49 20.41 19.31
CA ALA A 142 19.06 20.40 17.91
C ALA A 142 18.91 18.96 17.37
N ILE A 143 19.86 18.07 17.67
CA ILE A 143 19.82 16.65 17.29
C ILE A 143 18.65 15.94 17.97
N LEU A 144 18.36 16.23 19.25
CA LEU A 144 17.24 15.63 19.97
C LEU A 144 15.88 16.07 19.37
N THR A 145 15.71 17.37 19.11
CA THR A 145 14.51 17.90 18.45
C THR A 145 14.33 17.31 17.05
N LEU A 146 15.42 17.16 16.31
CA LEU A 146 15.43 16.51 15.00
C LEU A 146 15.00 15.03 15.09
N LYS A 147 15.55 14.27 16.03
CA LYS A 147 15.14 12.86 16.26
C LYS A 147 13.65 12.75 16.57
N LEU A 148 13.13 13.59 17.47
CA LEU A 148 11.71 13.62 17.81
C LEU A 148 10.83 13.96 16.60
N LYS A 149 11.24 14.92 15.77
CA LYS A 149 10.54 15.29 14.55
C LYS A 149 10.47 14.12 13.56
N ILE A 150 11.60 13.44 13.33
CA ILE A 150 11.66 12.25 12.45
C ILE A 150 10.76 11.13 12.98
N ILE A 151 10.81 10.84 14.28
CA ILE A 151 9.96 9.82 14.91
C ILE A 151 8.48 10.17 14.77
N PHE A 152 8.11 11.44 14.98
CA PHE A 152 6.74 11.90 14.85
C PHE A 152 6.21 11.75 13.41
N PHE A 153 6.96 12.20 12.41
CA PHE A 153 6.57 12.04 11.01
C PHE A 153 6.52 10.56 10.58
N SER A 154 7.49 9.76 11.03
CA SER A 154 7.51 8.31 10.83
C SER A 154 6.24 7.64 11.35
N PHE A 155 5.83 7.98 12.57
CA PHE A 155 4.61 7.47 13.17
C PHE A 155 3.35 7.90 12.41
N MET A 156 3.28 9.15 11.94
CA MET A 156 2.15 9.63 11.11
C MET A 156 2.04 8.89 9.78
N ILE A 157 3.17 8.63 9.11
CA ILE A 157 3.19 7.87 7.85
C ILE A 157 2.75 6.42 8.09
N LEU A 158 3.26 5.78 9.15
CA LEU A 158 2.85 4.42 9.54
C LEU A 158 1.34 4.34 9.78
N LEU A 159 0.76 5.32 10.48
CA LEU A 159 -0.67 5.40 10.73
C LEU A 159 -1.46 5.54 9.42
N ALA A 160 -1.00 6.39 8.50
CA ALA A 160 -1.62 6.55 7.19
C ALA A 160 -1.60 5.23 6.38
N ILE A 161 -0.47 4.52 6.37
CA ILE A 161 -0.35 3.21 5.69
C ILE A 161 -1.32 2.20 6.30
N LEU A 162 -1.47 2.15 7.63
CA LEU A 162 -2.43 1.26 8.30
C LEU A 162 -3.87 1.55 7.90
N VAL A 163 -4.24 2.83 7.81
CA VAL A 163 -5.58 3.25 7.36
C VAL A 163 -5.81 2.79 5.92
N ILE A 164 -4.85 3.05 5.02
CA ILE A 164 -4.95 2.63 3.61
C ILE A 164 -5.05 1.11 3.50
N ALA A 165 -4.21 0.37 4.22
CA ALA A 165 -4.22 -1.09 4.25
C ALA A 165 -5.57 -1.63 4.71
N TYR A 166 -6.16 -1.04 5.76
CA TYR A 166 -7.50 -1.39 6.24
C TYR A 166 -8.57 -1.23 5.14
N PHE A 167 -8.55 -0.12 4.41
CA PHE A 167 -9.48 0.13 3.30
C PHE A 167 -9.29 -0.88 2.16
N ILE A 168 -8.05 -1.13 1.74
CA ILE A 168 -7.73 -2.10 0.68
C ILE A 168 -8.24 -3.49 1.02
N ILE A 169 -7.98 -3.95 2.25
CA ILE A 169 -8.45 -5.25 2.74
C ILE A 169 -9.96 -5.35 2.67
N ARG A 170 -10.67 -4.34 3.17
CA ARG A 170 -12.13 -4.33 3.18
C ARG A 170 -12.75 -4.29 1.79
N LEU A 171 -12.12 -3.56 0.86
CA LEU A 171 -12.62 -3.40 -0.51
C LEU A 171 -12.32 -4.63 -1.37
N SER A 172 -11.12 -5.19 -1.28
CA SER A 172 -10.63 -6.24 -2.18
C SER A 172 -10.95 -7.65 -1.70
N LEU A 173 -10.81 -7.94 -0.39
CA LEU A 173 -11.01 -9.30 0.10
C LEU A 173 -12.50 -9.66 0.20
N ARG A 174 -13.38 -8.70 0.52
CA ARG A 174 -14.82 -8.95 0.63
C ARG A 174 -15.45 -9.55 -0.65
N PRO A 175 -15.22 -9.01 -1.87
CA PRO A 175 -15.72 -9.63 -3.09
C PRO A 175 -15.05 -10.98 -3.36
N LEU A 176 -13.77 -11.15 -3.04
CA LEU A 176 -13.05 -12.42 -3.19
C LEU A 176 -13.71 -13.55 -2.40
N TYR A 177 -13.97 -13.35 -1.10
CA TYR A 177 -14.62 -14.37 -0.27
C TYR A 177 -16.02 -14.71 -0.75
N ARG A 178 -16.82 -13.70 -1.14
CA ARG A 178 -18.16 -13.96 -1.69
C ARG A 178 -18.10 -14.83 -2.95
N ARG A 179 -17.10 -14.63 -3.81
CA ARG A 179 -16.90 -15.46 -5.01
C ARG A 179 -16.47 -16.87 -4.65
N ILE A 180 -15.60 -17.03 -3.66
CA ILE A 180 -15.16 -18.35 -3.16
C ILE A 180 -16.35 -19.10 -2.54
N ASP A 181 -17.12 -18.47 -1.66
CA ASP A 181 -18.31 -19.07 -1.04
C ASP A 181 -19.35 -19.46 -2.08
N PHE A 182 -19.59 -18.58 -3.06
CA PHE A 182 -20.48 -18.87 -4.18
C PHE A 182 -20.00 -20.07 -4.99
N LEU A 183 -18.71 -20.13 -5.34
CA LEU A 183 -18.14 -21.23 -6.12
C LEU A 183 -18.17 -22.55 -5.33
N ASN A 184 -17.86 -22.52 -4.04
CA ASN A 184 -17.93 -23.69 -3.17
C ASN A 184 -19.38 -24.22 -3.06
N GLY A 185 -20.35 -23.32 -2.89
CA GLY A 185 -21.77 -23.67 -2.91
C GLY A 185 -22.19 -24.26 -4.25
N PHE A 186 -21.83 -23.60 -5.35
CA PHE A 186 -22.13 -24.08 -6.70
C PHE A 186 -21.53 -25.46 -6.97
N ILE A 187 -20.25 -25.69 -6.65
CA ILE A 187 -19.61 -27.01 -6.81
C ILE A 187 -20.35 -28.08 -6.00
N ARG A 188 -20.70 -27.79 -4.74
CA ARG A 188 -21.44 -28.72 -3.89
C ARG A 188 -22.81 -29.06 -4.48
N ASP A 189 -23.56 -28.04 -4.86
CA ASP A 189 -24.93 -28.19 -5.35
C ASP A 189 -24.93 -28.91 -6.71
N THR A 190 -24.03 -28.55 -7.63
CA THR A 190 -23.85 -29.26 -8.91
C THR A 190 -23.41 -30.72 -8.71
N THR A 191 -22.54 -31.01 -7.74
CA THR A 191 -22.16 -32.40 -7.42
C THR A 191 -23.37 -33.22 -6.99
N HIS A 192 -24.22 -32.66 -6.12
CA HIS A 192 -25.45 -33.31 -5.69
C HIS A 192 -26.43 -33.51 -6.86
N GLU A 193 -26.57 -32.50 -7.71
CA GLU A 193 -27.42 -32.57 -8.91
C GLU A 193 -26.89 -33.53 -9.98
N ILE A 194 -25.58 -33.77 -10.07
CA ILE A 194 -24.98 -34.79 -10.94
C ILE A 194 -25.19 -36.20 -10.39
N ASN A 195 -25.06 -36.40 -9.08
CA ASN A 195 -25.22 -37.72 -8.47
C ASN A 195 -26.63 -38.30 -8.68
N THR A 196 -27.66 -37.44 -8.67
CA THR A 196 -29.06 -37.86 -8.84
C THR A 196 -29.34 -38.58 -10.18
N PRO A 197 -29.10 -37.98 -11.36
CA PRO A 197 -29.28 -38.65 -12.65
C PRO A 197 -28.33 -39.83 -12.83
N LEU A 198 -27.14 -39.80 -12.21
CA LEU A 198 -26.21 -40.92 -12.25
C LEU A 198 -26.77 -42.15 -11.54
N SER A 199 -27.41 -41.98 -10.37
CA SER A 199 -28.16 -43.06 -9.71
C SER A 199 -29.33 -43.57 -10.55
N VAL A 200 -30.05 -42.67 -11.26
CA VAL A 200 -31.14 -43.07 -12.17
C VAL A 200 -30.62 -43.92 -13.32
N ILE A 201 -29.45 -43.60 -13.88
CA ILE A 201 -28.81 -44.41 -14.93
C ILE A 201 -28.47 -45.79 -14.40
N LEU A 202 -27.80 -45.88 -13.25
CA LEU A 202 -27.41 -47.16 -12.63
C LEU A 202 -28.64 -48.05 -12.37
N MET A 203 -29.67 -47.51 -11.73
CA MET A 203 -30.92 -48.22 -11.47
C MET A 203 -31.62 -48.66 -12.76
N SER A 204 -31.58 -47.82 -13.80
CA SER A 204 -32.21 -48.14 -15.09
C SER A 204 -31.44 -49.22 -15.86
N ILE A 205 -30.13 -49.31 -15.68
CA ILE A 205 -29.32 -50.41 -16.24
C ILE A 205 -29.65 -51.73 -15.53
N GLU A 206 -29.74 -51.73 -14.19
CA GLU A 206 -30.10 -52.93 -13.42
C GLU A 206 -31.49 -53.47 -13.79
N MET A 207 -32.47 -52.58 -13.97
CA MET A 207 -33.85 -52.96 -14.28
C MET A 207 -34.09 -53.13 -15.78
N PHE A 208 -33.07 -52.99 -16.63
CA PHE A 208 -33.23 -52.86 -18.08
C PHE A 208 -34.02 -54.01 -18.71
N GLU A 209 -33.76 -55.25 -18.30
CA GLU A 209 -34.43 -56.43 -18.85
C GLU A 209 -35.94 -56.48 -18.57
N THR A 210 -36.41 -55.78 -17.53
CA THR A 210 -37.84 -55.79 -17.14
C THR A 210 -38.72 -54.91 -18.02
N ASP A 211 -38.20 -53.78 -18.52
CA ASP A 211 -38.88 -52.89 -19.48
C ASP A 211 -37.83 -52.06 -20.25
N PRO A 212 -37.21 -52.65 -21.30
CA PRO A 212 -36.08 -52.02 -22.00
C PRO A 212 -36.41 -50.64 -22.56
N LYS A 213 -37.65 -50.42 -23.01
CA LYS A 213 -38.07 -49.15 -23.63
C LYS A 213 -38.17 -48.03 -22.60
N LYS A 214 -38.76 -48.31 -21.43
CA LYS A 214 -38.86 -47.34 -20.33
C LYS A 214 -37.50 -46.97 -19.77
N TYR A 215 -36.66 -47.96 -19.46
CA TYR A 215 -35.37 -47.71 -18.83
C TYR A 215 -34.36 -47.09 -19.79
N LEU A 216 -34.41 -47.40 -21.09
CA LEU A 216 -33.65 -46.67 -22.11
C LEU A 216 -34.03 -45.18 -22.15
N ASN A 217 -35.31 -44.86 -22.02
CA ASN A 217 -35.78 -43.48 -22.00
C ASN A 217 -35.33 -42.72 -20.73
N ASN A 218 -35.30 -43.42 -19.58
CA ASN A 218 -34.76 -42.87 -18.33
C ASN A 218 -33.26 -42.56 -18.45
N ILE A 219 -32.48 -43.49 -19.01
CA ILE A 219 -31.05 -43.29 -19.27
C ILE A 219 -30.85 -42.07 -20.18
N LYS A 220 -31.58 -42.00 -21.30
CA LYS A 220 -31.49 -40.86 -22.24
C LYS A 220 -31.80 -39.52 -21.56
N THR A 221 -32.81 -39.48 -20.71
CA THR A 221 -33.21 -38.27 -19.98
C THR A 221 -32.14 -37.86 -18.97
N ALA A 222 -31.67 -38.82 -18.16
CA ALA A 222 -30.61 -38.57 -17.17
C ALA A 222 -29.29 -38.12 -17.81
N SER A 223 -28.88 -38.73 -18.93
CA SER A 223 -27.71 -38.31 -19.70
C SER A 223 -27.86 -36.88 -20.25
N LYS A 224 -29.06 -36.50 -20.70
CA LYS A 224 -29.33 -35.14 -21.16
C LYS A 224 -29.22 -34.12 -20.02
N THR A 225 -29.74 -34.46 -18.83
CA THR A 225 -29.58 -33.63 -17.63
C THR A 225 -28.10 -33.41 -17.27
N ILE A 226 -27.28 -34.46 -17.32
CA ILE A 226 -25.82 -34.35 -17.06
C ILE A 226 -25.15 -33.42 -18.10
N SER A 227 -25.52 -33.51 -19.38
CA SER A 227 -25.01 -32.60 -20.43
C SER A 227 -25.31 -31.15 -20.10
N THR A 228 -26.54 -30.85 -19.69
CA THR A 228 -26.95 -29.48 -19.29
C THR A 228 -26.22 -29.00 -18.04
N LEU A 229 -26.01 -29.86 -17.04
CA LEU A 229 -25.21 -29.52 -15.86
C LEU A 229 -23.75 -29.21 -16.22
N TYR A 230 -23.17 -29.97 -17.16
CA TYR A 230 -21.85 -29.71 -17.68
C TYR A 230 -21.76 -28.37 -18.43
N GLU A 231 -22.74 -28.05 -19.27
CA GLU A 231 -22.84 -26.75 -19.96
C GLU A 231 -22.90 -25.60 -18.94
N ASP A 232 -23.73 -25.71 -17.90
CA ASP A 232 -23.82 -24.72 -16.82
C ASP A 232 -22.47 -24.53 -16.08
N LEU A 233 -21.72 -25.61 -15.82
CA LEU A 233 -20.34 -25.55 -15.30
C LEU A 233 -19.39 -24.80 -16.24
N THR A 234 -19.49 -25.06 -17.55
CA THR A 234 -18.64 -24.36 -18.54
C THR A 234 -18.95 -22.87 -18.61
N LEU A 235 -20.23 -22.48 -18.51
CA LEU A 235 -20.67 -21.09 -18.49
C LEU A 235 -20.16 -20.35 -17.26
N VAL A 236 -20.15 -20.97 -16.07
CA VAL A 236 -19.58 -20.36 -14.86
C VAL A 236 -18.07 -20.14 -15.01
N LYS A 237 -17.36 -21.07 -15.65
CA LYS A 237 -15.92 -20.95 -15.94
C LYS A 237 -15.61 -19.81 -16.93
N LEU A 238 -16.50 -19.57 -17.89
CA LEU A 238 -16.35 -18.52 -18.91
C LEU A 238 -16.85 -17.14 -18.45
N SER A 239 -17.85 -17.09 -17.56
CA SER A 239 -18.42 -15.84 -17.04
C SER A 239 -17.42 -15.00 -16.24
N GLY A 240 -16.30 -15.57 -15.80
CA GLY A 240 -15.19 -14.81 -15.20
C GLY A 240 -14.38 -13.96 -16.20
N LYS A 241 -14.55 -14.16 -17.53
CA LYS A 241 -13.76 -13.49 -18.57
C LYS A 241 -14.49 -12.41 -19.38
N GLU A 242 -15.83 -12.32 -19.35
CA GLU A 242 -16.60 -11.52 -20.32
C GLU A 242 -17.66 -10.58 -19.71
N ASP A 243 -17.41 -9.97 -18.55
CA ASP A 243 -18.37 -9.03 -17.92
C ASP A 243 -18.42 -7.62 -18.59
N GLY A 244 -17.87 -7.47 -19.81
CA GLY A 244 -17.63 -6.16 -20.43
C GLY A 244 -18.20 -5.94 -21.85
N ALA A 245 -18.65 -6.98 -22.56
CA ALA A 245 -19.10 -6.82 -23.95
C ALA A 245 -20.62 -6.59 -24.01
N VAL A 246 -21.03 -5.31 -24.12
CA VAL A 246 -22.42 -4.96 -24.48
C VAL A 246 -22.68 -5.49 -25.88
N THR A 247 -23.50 -6.54 -25.99
CA THR A 247 -23.91 -7.09 -27.29
C THR A 247 -25.35 -6.67 -27.58
N SER A 248 -25.57 -6.08 -28.77
CA SER A 248 -26.92 -5.82 -29.28
C SER A 248 -27.49 -7.12 -29.85
N PHE A 249 -28.72 -7.48 -29.48
CA PHE A 249 -29.43 -8.61 -30.07
C PHE A 249 -30.85 -8.23 -30.47
N SER A 250 -31.36 -8.88 -31.53
CA SER A 250 -32.73 -8.69 -32.03
C SER A 250 -33.70 -9.50 -31.18
N LEU A 251 -34.54 -8.82 -30.40
CA LEU A 251 -35.60 -9.47 -29.63
C LEU A 251 -36.63 -10.12 -30.56
N SER A 252 -36.86 -9.49 -31.71
CA SER A 252 -37.84 -9.91 -32.71
C SER A 252 -37.45 -11.23 -33.36
N GLU A 253 -36.16 -11.46 -33.56
CA GLU A 253 -35.61 -12.72 -34.09
C GLU A 253 -35.75 -13.85 -33.06
N LEU A 254 -35.41 -13.57 -31.80
CA LEU A 254 -35.55 -14.52 -30.69
C LEU A 254 -37.00 -14.97 -30.48
N VAL A 255 -37.95 -14.04 -30.54
CA VAL A 255 -39.38 -14.36 -30.42
C VAL A 255 -39.86 -15.23 -31.58
N ARG A 256 -39.41 -14.96 -32.82
CA ARG A 256 -39.74 -15.79 -33.99
C ARG A 256 -39.18 -17.20 -33.87
N GLU A 257 -37.93 -17.33 -33.42
CA GLU A 257 -37.28 -18.63 -33.18
C GLU A 257 -38.06 -19.45 -32.13
N ARG A 258 -38.50 -18.82 -31.03
CA ARG A 258 -39.31 -19.49 -30.01
C ARG A 258 -40.69 -19.90 -30.51
N ILE A 259 -41.34 -19.07 -31.32
CA ILE A 259 -42.64 -19.43 -31.92
C ILE A 259 -42.48 -20.61 -32.89
N GLY A 260 -41.41 -20.64 -33.68
CA GLY A 260 -41.05 -21.78 -34.51
C GLY A 260 -40.81 -23.06 -33.71
N TYR A 261 -40.11 -22.97 -32.58
CA TYR A 261 -39.89 -24.08 -31.66
C TYR A 261 -41.20 -24.70 -31.12
N PHE A 262 -42.20 -23.87 -30.81
CA PHE A 262 -43.52 -24.35 -30.35
C PHE A 262 -44.48 -24.74 -31.48
N GLY A 263 -44.12 -24.52 -32.75
CA GLY A 263 -44.98 -24.77 -33.91
C GLY A 263 -45.55 -26.19 -33.94
N LEU A 264 -44.72 -27.20 -33.71
CA LEU A 264 -45.14 -28.61 -33.70
C LEU A 264 -46.21 -28.90 -32.62
N ASN A 265 -46.10 -28.28 -31.45
CA ASN A 265 -47.07 -28.45 -30.36
C ASN A 265 -48.36 -27.65 -30.60
N LEU A 266 -48.28 -26.53 -31.33
CA LEU A 266 -49.43 -25.70 -31.70
C LEU A 266 -50.27 -26.37 -32.79
N GLU A 267 -49.62 -26.99 -33.78
CA GLU A 267 -50.28 -27.76 -34.84
C GLU A 267 -51.01 -28.99 -34.27
N GLN A 268 -50.38 -29.74 -33.36
CA GLN A 268 -51.00 -30.89 -32.70
C GLN A 268 -52.26 -30.52 -31.89
N LYS A 269 -52.37 -29.26 -31.45
CA LYS A 269 -53.49 -28.75 -30.66
C LYS A 269 -54.47 -27.89 -31.47
N ASN A 270 -54.28 -27.76 -32.79
CA ASN A 270 -55.09 -26.93 -33.68
C ASN A 270 -55.19 -25.44 -33.25
N ILE A 271 -54.12 -24.91 -32.64
CA ILE A 271 -54.08 -23.52 -32.16
C ILE A 271 -53.48 -22.64 -33.25
N LYS A 272 -54.27 -21.68 -33.76
CA LYS A 272 -53.78 -20.65 -34.70
C LYS A 272 -53.24 -19.44 -33.93
N LEU A 273 -51.96 -19.13 -34.11
CA LEU A 273 -51.29 -17.98 -33.50
C LEU A 273 -51.18 -16.84 -34.51
N SER A 274 -51.69 -15.66 -34.17
CA SER A 274 -51.49 -14.42 -34.95
C SER A 274 -50.41 -13.59 -34.26
N THR A 275 -49.36 -13.22 -34.99
CA THR A 275 -48.21 -12.50 -34.44
C THR A 275 -48.00 -11.17 -35.15
N GLN A 276 -47.92 -10.09 -34.36
CA GLN A 276 -47.46 -8.78 -34.83
C GLN A 276 -46.19 -8.44 -34.06
N ILE A 277 -45.03 -8.69 -34.66
CA ILE A 277 -43.73 -8.52 -34.01
C ILE A 277 -43.03 -7.33 -34.66
N ALA A 278 -42.95 -6.22 -33.93
CA ALA A 278 -42.13 -5.07 -34.32
C ALA A 278 -40.64 -5.40 -34.23
N GLU A 279 -39.80 -4.77 -35.06
CA GLU A 279 -38.34 -4.88 -34.93
C GLU A 279 -37.84 -4.11 -33.71
N VAL A 280 -37.26 -4.83 -32.75
CA VAL A 280 -36.76 -4.28 -31.49
C VAL A 280 -35.36 -4.84 -31.24
N GLN A 281 -34.38 -3.94 -31.19
CA GLN A 281 -33.02 -4.27 -30.76
C GLN A 281 -32.84 -3.92 -29.30
N LEU A 282 -32.36 -4.88 -28.50
CA LEU A 282 -32.03 -4.66 -27.10
C LEU A 282 -30.51 -4.67 -26.93
N ARG A 283 -30.00 -3.73 -26.15
CA ARG A 283 -28.62 -3.70 -25.68
C ARG A 283 -28.61 -4.23 -24.25
N SER A 284 -27.91 -5.33 -24.03
CA SER A 284 -27.76 -5.94 -22.71
C SER A 284 -26.32 -6.36 -22.47
N SER A 285 -25.83 -6.17 -21.25
CA SER A 285 -24.58 -6.78 -20.78
C SER A 285 -24.72 -8.27 -20.49
N TYR A 286 -25.95 -8.77 -20.39
CA TYR A 286 -26.25 -10.18 -20.15
C TYR A 286 -26.52 -10.92 -21.46
N LYS A 287 -25.52 -11.67 -21.94
CA LYS A 287 -25.72 -12.68 -23.00
C LYS A 287 -26.30 -13.96 -22.38
N LYS A 288 -27.52 -13.89 -21.84
CA LYS A 288 -28.31 -15.08 -21.48
C LYS A 288 -28.96 -15.63 -22.76
N ARG A 289 -28.14 -16.14 -23.70
CA ARG A 289 -28.62 -16.61 -25.01
C ARG A 289 -29.20 -18.03 -25.02
N GLU A 290 -29.08 -18.81 -23.95
CA GLU A 290 -29.58 -20.21 -23.95
C GLU A 290 -30.63 -20.57 -22.89
N LYS A 291 -30.82 -19.76 -21.84
CA LYS A 291 -31.71 -20.13 -20.72
C LYS A 291 -33.21 -19.84 -20.91
N SER A 292 -33.73 -19.78 -22.14
CA SER A 292 -35.18 -19.75 -22.38
C SER A 292 -35.70 -21.01 -23.08
N SER A 293 -34.86 -22.04 -23.31
CA SER A 293 -35.26 -23.30 -23.96
C SER A 293 -35.82 -24.36 -23.01
N THR A 294 -35.69 -24.19 -21.69
CA THR A 294 -36.06 -25.22 -20.69
C THR A 294 -37.13 -24.79 -19.68
N ILE A 295 -37.70 -23.58 -19.79
CA ILE A 295 -38.85 -23.17 -18.96
C ILE A 295 -40.10 -23.25 -19.83
N CYS A 296 -40.66 -24.45 -19.95
CA CYS A 296 -42.08 -24.80 -20.12
C CYS A 296 -42.22 -26.31 -20.34
#